data_AF-A0AAW2H0C4-F1
#
_entry.id   AF-A0AAW2H0C4-F1
#
_cell.length_a   1.000
_cell.length_b   1.000
_cell.length_c   1.000
_cell.angle_alpha   90.00
_cell.angle_beta   90.00
_cell.angle_gamma   90.00
#
_symmetry.space_group_name_H-M   'P 1'
#
loop_
_entity.id
_entity.type
_entity.pdbx_description
1 polymer ?
#
loop_
_entity_poly.entity_id
_entity_poly.type
_entity_poly.pdbx_seq_one_letter_code
_entity_poly.pdbx_strand_id
1 'polypeptide(L)'
;MGLATVGGICIPRYSCVIAELGVTDQLGKPYPSAGFTSVYIAAHEIGHNLGMPHDSSDNACPRDGYIMSPSRGVRGETIWSACSRQVAETLSQTKICLLDQPEPRNASNDHSRYRDLPGREWNAKRQCELLLRDKDADVVTLHEACQSLQCETPHRSGYYFAGPALDGTQCDPGKECRGGKCVPVPETPEISDSQKGSWSEWKEGSCSSGCLQKSKGARTRRRFCENKNRGTARDCKGLYYDVLLCKDEKLCKKKRRTIDEFATLKCRLFGERLSELDSTAKGLQTAHEADKPWIACAIFCRRKDIAAYYAPRVELNDIGLDPYFPDGTWCHAEDGQDYFCRQHHCLPENFRFEKKLPRVYRYENEDEHDELGPQNAQTRLGIANRFVKYLTLGPDGLPLLTSVSRDITSPLDEDKWIDKDYIELPPSVSKLSYLFD
;
A
#
# COMPACT_ATOMS: atom_id res chain seq x y z
N MET A 1 0.53 -5.19 16.93
CA MET A 1 0.11 -6.01 15.77
C MET A 1 -0.66 -7.24 16.23
N GLY A 2 -0.13 -8.02 17.16
CA GLY A 2 -0.88 -9.08 17.82
C GLY A 2 -0.54 -9.19 19.30
N LEU A 3 -1.29 -10.04 20.00
CA LEU A 3 -1.05 -10.42 21.38
C LEU A 3 -1.64 -11.79 21.67
N ALA A 4 -0.83 -12.66 22.26
CA ALA A 4 -1.26 -13.96 22.76
C ALA A 4 -0.65 -14.29 24.13
N THR A 5 -1.21 -15.29 24.80
CA THR A 5 -0.50 -15.93 25.92
C THR A 5 0.37 -17.06 25.40
N VAL A 6 1.53 -17.31 26.03
CA VAL A 6 2.39 -18.44 25.63
C VAL A 6 1.86 -19.73 26.24
N GLY A 7 1.53 -20.70 25.39
CA GLY A 7 1.07 -22.02 25.82
C GLY A 7 -0.32 -22.05 26.46
N GLY A 8 -1.12 -20.99 26.30
CA GLY A 8 -2.46 -20.88 26.89
C GLY A 8 -3.53 -21.74 26.22
N ILE A 9 -3.26 -22.34 25.06
CA ILE A 9 -4.19 -23.25 24.39
C ILE A 9 -4.56 -24.41 25.34
N CYS A 10 -5.82 -24.84 25.29
CA CYS A 10 -6.45 -25.79 26.23
C CYS A 10 -6.69 -25.27 27.66
N ILE A 11 -6.36 -24.02 27.97
CA ILE A 11 -6.70 -23.40 29.25
C ILE A 11 -7.80 -22.36 28.99
N PRO A 12 -9.05 -22.57 29.44
CA PRO A 12 -10.20 -21.77 29.01
C PRO A 12 -10.02 -20.25 29.15
N ARG A 13 -9.28 -19.79 30.16
CA ARG A 13 -9.02 -18.36 30.39
C ARG A 13 -7.92 -17.76 29.51
N TYR A 14 -7.03 -18.59 28.96
CA TYR A 14 -5.81 -18.16 28.27
C TYR A 14 -5.72 -18.65 26.81
N SER A 15 -6.70 -19.43 26.35
CA SER A 15 -6.85 -19.89 24.97
C SER A 15 -7.37 -18.75 24.06
N CYS A 16 -6.69 -17.61 24.08
CA CYS A 16 -7.07 -16.38 23.40
C CYS A 16 -5.91 -15.84 22.58
N VAL A 17 -6.23 -15.39 21.37
CA VAL A 17 -5.32 -14.74 20.42
C VAL A 17 -5.98 -13.47 19.94
N ILE A 18 -5.22 -12.37 19.89
CA ILE A 18 -5.64 -11.09 19.34
C ILE A 18 -4.70 -10.77 18.18
N ALA A 19 -5.26 -10.53 16.99
CA ALA A 19 -4.49 -10.11 15.82
C ALA A 19 -5.20 -8.93 15.13
N GLU A 20 -4.41 -7.94 14.73
CA GLU A 20 -4.91 -6.78 14.00
C GLU A 20 -5.26 -7.13 12.54
N LEU A 21 -6.40 -6.64 12.07
CA LEU A 21 -6.82 -6.69 10.68
C LEU A 21 -7.48 -5.37 10.29
N GLY A 22 -7.09 -4.82 9.14
CA GLY A 22 -7.73 -3.61 8.60
C GLY A 22 -7.33 -2.32 9.33
N VAL A 23 -6.18 -2.29 9.99
CA VAL A 23 -5.75 -1.14 10.81
C VAL A 23 -5.11 -0.05 9.94
N THR A 24 -5.54 1.18 10.14
CA THR A 24 -4.91 2.39 9.60
C THR A 24 -4.58 3.33 10.75
N ASP A 25 -3.63 4.24 10.57
CA ASP A 25 -3.41 5.31 11.54
C ASP A 25 -4.51 6.40 11.47
N GLN A 26 -4.35 7.46 12.26
CA GLN A 26 -5.30 8.59 12.31
C GLN A 26 -5.40 9.37 11.00
N LEU A 27 -4.39 9.26 10.13
CA LEU A 27 -4.33 9.87 8.81
C LEU A 27 -4.70 8.86 7.70
N GLY A 28 -5.26 7.70 8.06
CA GLY A 28 -5.71 6.69 7.11
C GLY A 28 -4.59 5.85 6.51
N LYS A 29 -3.33 6.07 6.90
CA LYS A 29 -2.18 5.32 6.38
C LYS A 29 -2.29 3.87 6.80
N PRO A 30 -2.29 2.92 5.84
CA PRO A 30 -2.49 1.51 6.15
C PRO A 30 -1.25 0.95 6.84
N TYR A 31 -1.45 0.27 7.97
CA TYR A 31 -0.42 -0.63 8.49
C TYR A 31 -0.32 -1.86 7.57
N PRO A 32 0.78 -2.64 7.61
CA PRO A 32 0.82 -3.94 6.92
C PRO A 32 -0.37 -4.84 7.28
N SER A 33 -0.84 -4.78 8.54
CA SER A 33 -2.05 -5.46 9.03
C SER A 33 -3.37 -4.99 8.39
N ALA A 34 -3.37 -3.92 7.57
CA ALA A 34 -4.53 -3.52 6.77
C ALA A 34 -4.88 -4.54 5.68
N GLY A 35 -3.89 -5.32 5.22
CA GLY A 35 -4.04 -6.36 4.19
C GLY A 35 -3.82 -7.77 4.74
N PHE A 36 -3.38 -8.69 3.87
CA PHE A 36 -3.21 -10.11 4.20
C PHE A 36 -1.99 -10.43 5.08
N THR A 37 -1.11 -9.46 5.36
CA THR A 37 -0.07 -9.63 6.40
C THR A 37 -0.70 -10.01 7.76
N SER A 38 -1.94 -9.58 8.03
CA SER A 38 -2.76 -10.00 9.17
C SER A 38 -2.85 -11.51 9.37
N VAL A 39 -2.82 -12.31 8.30
CA VAL A 39 -2.85 -13.78 8.37
C VAL A 39 -1.59 -14.33 9.03
N TYR A 40 -0.42 -13.76 8.70
CA TYR A 40 0.86 -14.16 9.30
C TYR A 40 1.01 -13.65 10.72
N ILE A 41 0.42 -12.49 11.04
CA ILE A 41 0.30 -12.01 12.43
C ILE A 41 -0.56 -13.02 13.22
N ALA A 42 -1.75 -13.38 12.75
CA ALA A 42 -2.59 -14.36 13.42
C ALA A 42 -1.89 -15.72 13.59
N ALA A 43 -1.15 -16.18 12.58
CA ALA A 43 -0.36 -17.41 12.68
C ALA A 43 0.71 -17.31 13.78
N HIS A 44 1.43 -16.20 13.86
CA HIS A 44 2.43 -15.95 14.91
C HIS A 44 1.81 -16.01 16.32
N GLU A 45 0.69 -15.31 16.53
CA GLU A 45 0.02 -15.31 17.82
C GLU A 45 -0.57 -16.67 18.20
N ILE A 46 -1.06 -17.43 17.22
CA ILE A 46 -1.45 -18.83 17.41
C ILE A 46 -0.22 -19.67 17.81
N GLY A 47 0.94 -19.43 17.19
CA GLY A 47 2.21 -20.05 17.55
C GLY A 47 2.56 -19.84 19.02
N HIS A 48 2.48 -18.60 19.52
CA HIS A 48 2.62 -18.30 20.96
C HIS A 48 1.62 -19.12 21.78
N ASN A 49 0.35 -19.15 21.42
CA ASN A 49 -0.66 -19.88 22.20
C ASN A 49 -0.45 -21.40 22.22
N LEU A 50 0.14 -21.95 21.17
CA LEU A 50 0.63 -23.34 21.10
C LEU A 50 1.88 -23.58 21.96
N GLY A 51 2.57 -22.53 22.40
CA GLY A 51 3.75 -22.61 23.26
C GLY A 51 5.06 -22.34 22.52
N MET A 52 5.02 -21.82 21.30
CA MET A 52 6.22 -21.47 20.54
C MET A 52 6.77 -20.13 21.06
N PRO A 53 8.04 -20.06 21.53
CA PRO A 53 8.69 -18.79 21.79
C PRO A 53 9.08 -18.11 20.48
N HIS A 54 9.49 -16.84 20.56
CA HIS A 54 10.16 -16.22 19.42
C HIS A 54 11.43 -16.97 19.02
N ASP A 55 11.74 -16.95 17.73
CA ASP A 55 13.04 -17.41 17.27
C ASP A 55 14.14 -16.55 17.89
N SER A 56 15.30 -17.16 18.19
CA SER A 56 16.42 -16.57 18.97
C SER A 56 16.17 -16.32 20.47
N SER A 57 14.94 -16.48 20.96
CA SER A 57 14.63 -16.39 22.39
C SER A 57 14.91 -17.73 23.08
N ASP A 58 16.10 -17.84 23.70
CA ASP A 58 16.62 -19.04 24.36
C ASP A 58 16.62 -20.30 23.46
N ASN A 59 16.73 -20.11 22.14
CA ASN A 59 16.80 -21.19 21.14
C ASN A 59 17.80 -20.86 20.03
N ALA A 60 18.16 -21.88 19.24
CA ALA A 60 19.21 -21.79 18.22
C ALA A 60 18.73 -21.26 16.86
N CYS A 61 17.45 -20.92 16.70
CA CYS A 61 16.92 -20.46 15.43
C CYS A 61 17.28 -18.99 15.16
N PRO A 62 17.51 -18.61 13.89
CA PRO A 62 17.78 -17.22 13.52
C PRO A 62 16.61 -16.31 13.93
N ARG A 63 16.92 -15.12 14.44
CA ARG A 63 15.92 -14.11 14.85
C ARG A 63 14.91 -13.80 13.74
N ASP A 64 15.36 -13.68 12.50
CA ASP A 64 14.55 -13.23 11.37
C ASP A 64 14.32 -14.31 10.31
N GLY A 65 13.26 -14.16 9.51
CA GLY A 65 12.97 -15.00 8.34
C GLY A 65 11.89 -16.08 8.54
N TYR A 66 11.29 -16.16 9.72
CA TYR A 66 10.31 -17.19 10.06
C TYR A 66 9.07 -16.60 10.74
N ILE A 67 8.00 -17.38 10.82
CA ILE A 67 6.73 -16.92 11.37
C ILE A 67 6.89 -16.41 12.81
N MET A 68 7.76 -17.03 13.62
CA MET A 68 8.02 -16.66 15.01
C MET A 68 9.16 -15.64 15.20
N SER A 69 9.60 -14.96 14.14
CA SER A 69 10.53 -13.84 14.27
C SER A 69 9.92 -12.71 15.12
N PRO A 70 10.66 -12.13 16.10
CA PRO A 70 10.13 -11.08 16.98
C PRO A 70 9.78 -9.78 16.24
N SER A 71 10.51 -9.48 15.17
CA SER A 71 10.19 -8.41 14.23
C SER A 71 9.81 -9.00 12.88
N ARG A 72 8.73 -8.49 12.28
CA ARG A 72 8.41 -8.83 10.89
C ARG A 72 9.24 -7.96 9.97
N GLY A 73 10.14 -8.59 9.21
CA GLY A 73 10.86 -7.93 8.15
C GLY A 73 9.98 -7.72 6.91
N VAL A 74 10.63 -7.41 5.80
CA VAL A 74 10.01 -7.25 4.47
C VAL A 74 10.28 -8.46 3.57
N ARG A 75 10.71 -9.61 4.11
CA ARG A 75 11.25 -10.74 3.33
C ARG A 75 10.44 -12.04 3.45
N GLY A 76 9.14 -11.93 3.67
CA GLY A 76 8.22 -13.05 3.49
C GLY A 76 8.41 -14.17 4.50
N GLU A 77 8.31 -13.83 5.79
CA GLU A 77 8.27 -14.73 6.94
C GLU A 77 7.02 -15.64 6.94
N THR A 78 6.91 -16.50 5.91
CA THR A 78 5.75 -17.35 5.63
C THR A 78 5.94 -18.80 6.06
N ILE A 79 7.11 -19.14 6.61
CA ILE A 79 7.49 -20.50 7.00
C ILE A 79 7.87 -20.57 8.48
N TRP A 80 7.69 -21.73 9.08
CA TRP A 80 8.06 -22.00 10.47
C TRP A 80 9.54 -22.40 10.58
N SER A 81 10.17 -22.04 11.69
CA SER A 81 11.55 -22.44 11.98
C SER A 81 11.63 -23.90 12.44
N ALA A 82 12.84 -24.44 12.50
CA ALA A 82 13.06 -25.76 13.10
C ALA A 82 12.69 -25.80 14.60
N CYS A 83 12.81 -24.67 15.31
CA CYS A 83 12.48 -24.54 16.73
C CYS A 83 10.97 -24.54 16.94
N SER A 84 10.21 -23.80 16.11
CA SER A 84 8.75 -23.87 16.11
C SER A 84 8.25 -25.29 15.81
N ARG A 85 8.89 -25.99 14.86
CA ARG A 85 8.56 -27.39 14.53
C ARG A 85 8.77 -28.33 15.73
N GLN A 86 9.86 -28.18 16.47
CA GLN A 86 10.11 -29.00 17.67
C GLN A 86 9.00 -28.85 18.71
N VAL A 87 8.50 -27.63 18.92
CA VAL A 87 7.34 -27.41 19.80
C VAL A 87 6.10 -28.09 19.23
N ALA A 88 5.83 -27.94 17.92
CA ALA A 88 4.68 -28.55 17.26
C ALA A 88 4.66 -30.10 17.39
N GLU A 89 5.82 -30.75 17.31
CA GLU A 89 5.96 -32.20 17.48
C GLU A 89 5.54 -32.69 18.88
N THR A 90 5.56 -31.83 19.89
CA THR A 90 5.17 -32.16 21.28
C THR A 90 3.70 -31.88 21.60
N LEU A 91 2.94 -31.27 20.69
CA LEU A 91 1.57 -30.83 20.95
C LEU A 91 0.63 -32.00 21.24
N SER A 92 0.84 -33.16 20.60
CA SER A 92 0.01 -34.35 20.81
C SER A 92 0.07 -34.87 22.25
N GLN A 93 1.20 -34.69 22.95
CA GLN A 93 1.35 -35.08 24.35
C GLN A 93 0.99 -33.93 25.31
N THR A 94 1.23 -32.68 24.92
CA THR A 94 1.10 -31.53 25.83
C THR A 94 -0.26 -30.83 25.76
N LYS A 95 -1.00 -30.95 24.64
CA LYS A 95 -2.24 -30.21 24.35
C LYS A 95 -3.37 -31.15 23.91
N ILE A 96 -3.84 -31.98 24.83
CA ILE A 96 -4.86 -33.02 24.59
C ILE A 96 -6.20 -32.51 24.02
N CYS A 97 -6.54 -31.24 24.24
CA CYS A 97 -7.78 -30.64 23.73
C CYS A 97 -7.78 -30.40 22.21
N LEU A 98 -6.67 -30.69 21.51
CA LEU A 98 -6.55 -30.55 20.06
C LEU A 98 -6.70 -31.89 19.33
N LEU A 99 -6.99 -32.98 20.06
CA LEU A 99 -7.00 -34.35 19.53
C LEU A 99 -8.39 -34.81 19.03
N ASP A 100 -9.45 -34.12 19.42
CA ASP A 100 -10.79 -34.39 18.94
C ASP A 100 -11.00 -33.90 17.50
N GLN A 101 -11.99 -34.49 16.82
CA GLN A 101 -12.38 -34.04 15.49
C GLN A 101 -13.32 -32.83 15.61
N PRO A 102 -13.11 -31.77 14.81
CA PRO A 102 -14.04 -30.66 14.80
C PRO A 102 -15.41 -31.11 14.30
N GLU A 103 -16.47 -30.55 14.89
CA GLU A 103 -17.84 -30.71 14.39
C GLU A 103 -17.92 -30.36 12.88
N PRO A 104 -18.79 -31.05 12.10
CA PRO A 104 -18.91 -30.81 10.67
C PRO A 104 -19.09 -29.33 10.36
N ARG A 105 -18.16 -28.76 9.60
CA ARG A 105 -18.20 -27.35 9.25
C ARG A 105 -19.44 -27.04 8.43
N ASN A 106 -20.13 -25.96 8.76
CA ASN A 106 -21.06 -25.32 7.82
C ASN A 106 -20.29 -25.05 6.51
N ALA A 107 -20.88 -25.36 5.35
CA ALA A 107 -20.26 -25.19 4.04
C ALA A 107 -19.70 -23.78 3.80
N SER A 108 -20.24 -22.76 4.48
CA SER A 108 -19.72 -21.37 4.45
C SER A 108 -18.31 -21.21 5.04
N ASN A 109 -17.92 -22.04 6.01
CA ASN A 109 -16.63 -21.98 6.73
C ASN A 109 -15.64 -23.04 6.23
N ASP A 110 -15.99 -23.78 5.17
CA ASP A 110 -15.09 -24.73 4.56
C ASP A 110 -14.11 -24.02 3.61
N HIS A 111 -12.96 -23.66 4.18
CA HIS A 111 -11.86 -23.05 3.43
C HIS A 111 -11.12 -24.04 2.53
N SER A 112 -11.41 -25.36 2.58
CA SER A 112 -10.82 -26.37 1.69
C SER A 112 -11.11 -26.10 0.21
N ARG A 113 -12.17 -25.32 -0.08
CA ARG A 113 -12.51 -24.82 -1.42
C ARG A 113 -11.35 -24.11 -2.13
N TYR A 114 -10.39 -23.56 -1.37
CA TYR A 114 -9.21 -22.87 -1.89
C TYR A 114 -8.02 -23.80 -2.14
N ARG A 115 -8.08 -25.07 -1.72
CA ARG A 115 -7.02 -26.09 -1.88
C ARG A 115 -5.66 -25.62 -1.37
N ASP A 116 -5.64 -24.85 -0.28
CA ASP A 116 -4.46 -24.17 0.28
C ASP A 116 -3.80 -23.13 -0.62
N LEU A 117 -4.48 -22.73 -1.71
CA LEU A 117 -3.99 -21.76 -2.70
C LEU A 117 -4.90 -20.52 -2.79
N PRO A 118 -5.09 -19.77 -1.69
CA PRO A 118 -6.01 -18.63 -1.65
C PRO A 118 -5.64 -17.54 -2.67
N GLY A 119 -4.37 -17.42 -3.06
CA GLY A 119 -3.88 -16.47 -4.07
C GLY A 119 -4.42 -16.71 -5.49
N ARG A 120 -4.99 -17.87 -5.78
CA ARG A 120 -5.70 -18.13 -7.05
C ARG A 120 -7.06 -17.42 -7.11
N GLU A 121 -7.72 -17.21 -5.97
CA GLU A 121 -8.94 -16.41 -5.87
C GLU A 121 -8.61 -14.94 -5.54
N TRP A 122 -7.72 -14.73 -4.59
CA TRP A 122 -7.22 -13.43 -4.16
C TRP A 122 -5.92 -13.13 -4.88
N ASN A 123 -6.00 -12.88 -6.18
CA ASN A 123 -4.83 -12.54 -6.97
C ASN A 123 -4.10 -11.28 -6.45
N ALA A 124 -2.89 -11.03 -6.95
CA ALA A 124 -2.05 -9.93 -6.48
C ALA A 124 -2.77 -8.57 -6.49
N LYS A 125 -3.55 -8.27 -7.55
CA LYS A 125 -4.36 -7.04 -7.61
C LYS A 125 -5.36 -6.96 -6.46
N ARG A 126 -6.15 -8.01 -6.22
CA ARG A 126 -7.14 -8.05 -5.13
C ARG A 126 -6.50 -7.87 -3.75
N GLN A 127 -5.27 -8.36 -3.57
CA GLN A 127 -4.51 -8.14 -2.34
C GLN A 127 -4.16 -6.66 -2.16
N CYS A 128 -3.78 -5.95 -3.24
CA CYS A 128 -3.57 -4.50 -3.21
C CYS A 128 -4.86 -3.69 -3.01
N GLU A 129 -5.96 -4.09 -3.66
CA GLU A 129 -7.28 -3.48 -3.46
C GLU A 129 -7.72 -3.58 -1.99
N LEU A 130 -7.46 -4.72 -1.34
CA LEU A 130 -7.75 -4.91 0.09
C LEU A 130 -6.87 -4.01 0.97
N LEU A 131 -5.55 -4.02 0.75
CA LEU A 131 -4.60 -3.23 1.55
C LEU A 131 -4.94 -1.74 1.50
N LEU A 132 -5.17 -1.21 0.30
CA LEU A 132 -5.36 0.22 0.07
C LEU A 132 -6.83 0.65 0.21
N ARG A 133 -7.76 -0.31 0.32
CA ARG A 133 -9.22 -0.09 0.28
C ARG A 133 -9.64 0.69 -0.96
N ASP A 134 -9.02 0.35 -2.09
CA ASP A 134 -9.17 1.05 -3.34
C ASP A 134 -9.26 0.07 -4.50
N LYS A 135 -10.39 0.07 -5.21
CA LYS A 135 -10.64 -0.80 -6.37
C LYS A 135 -9.74 -0.51 -7.58
N ASP A 136 -9.16 0.68 -7.60
CA ASP A 136 -8.28 1.14 -8.67
C ASP A 136 -6.79 0.90 -8.32
N ALA A 137 -6.51 0.29 -7.15
CA ALA A 137 -5.19 -0.19 -6.79
C ALA A 137 -4.70 -1.32 -7.72
N ASP A 138 -3.40 -1.34 -7.99
CA ASP A 138 -2.72 -2.39 -8.74
C ASP A 138 -1.34 -2.66 -8.15
N VAL A 139 -0.68 -3.68 -8.67
CA VAL A 139 0.61 -4.17 -8.22
C VAL A 139 1.71 -3.46 -9.01
N VAL A 140 2.68 -2.87 -8.32
CA VAL A 140 3.82 -2.18 -8.96
C VAL A 140 4.64 -3.18 -9.79
N THR A 141 5.01 -4.30 -9.17
CA THR A 141 5.81 -5.37 -9.79
C THR A 141 5.47 -6.74 -9.20
N LEU A 142 5.53 -7.79 -10.03
CA LEU A 142 5.47 -9.16 -9.54
C LEU A 142 6.85 -9.72 -9.15
N HIS A 143 7.93 -9.00 -9.49
CA HIS A 143 9.25 -9.36 -9.04
C HIS A 143 9.29 -9.36 -7.52
N GLU A 144 9.75 -10.46 -6.93
CA GLU A 144 9.79 -10.67 -5.47
C GLU A 144 8.43 -10.57 -4.75
N ALA A 145 7.30 -10.57 -5.48
CA ALA A 145 5.96 -10.44 -4.88
C ALA A 145 5.65 -11.53 -3.85
N CYS A 146 6.20 -12.73 -4.02
CA CYS A 146 6.02 -13.82 -3.03
C CYS A 146 6.67 -13.49 -1.68
N GLN A 147 7.71 -12.64 -1.65
CA GLN A 147 8.34 -12.18 -0.41
C GLN A 147 7.69 -10.88 0.09
N SER A 148 7.42 -9.95 -0.82
CA SER A 148 6.82 -8.65 -0.50
C SER A 148 6.12 -8.06 -1.71
N LEU A 149 4.79 -8.08 -1.69
CA LEU A 149 3.95 -7.53 -2.74
C LEU A 149 3.89 -6.00 -2.61
N GLN A 150 4.23 -5.31 -3.70
CA GLN A 150 4.18 -3.85 -3.80
C GLN A 150 2.90 -3.40 -4.49
N CYS A 151 2.22 -2.44 -3.89
CA CYS A 151 0.92 -1.93 -4.30
C CYS A 151 0.96 -0.42 -4.52
N GLU A 152 0.27 0.05 -5.54
CA GLU A 152 0.05 1.47 -5.85
C GLU A 152 -1.43 1.70 -6.17
N THR A 153 -1.84 2.96 -6.18
CA THR A 153 -3.16 3.39 -6.65
C THR A 153 -3.07 4.76 -7.30
N PRO A 154 -3.85 5.07 -8.36
CA PRO A 154 -3.88 6.41 -8.95
C PRO A 154 -4.34 7.51 -7.97
N HIS A 155 -4.97 7.15 -6.85
CA HIS A 155 -5.47 8.12 -5.87
C HIS A 155 -4.48 8.47 -4.75
N ARG A 156 -3.30 7.82 -4.72
CA ARG A 156 -2.25 8.06 -3.73
C ARG A 156 -0.90 8.11 -4.43
N SER A 157 0.02 8.89 -3.89
CA SER A 157 1.40 8.98 -4.38
C SER A 157 2.27 7.93 -3.69
N GLY A 158 3.26 7.38 -4.38
CA GLY A 158 4.16 6.35 -3.84
C GLY A 158 3.53 4.94 -3.78
N TYR A 159 4.28 3.99 -3.20
CA TYR A 159 3.89 2.58 -3.13
C TYR A 159 3.80 2.06 -1.69
N TYR A 160 3.14 0.92 -1.51
CA TYR A 160 2.84 0.30 -0.22
C TYR A 160 3.18 -1.18 -0.25
N PHE A 161 3.72 -1.71 0.84
CA PHE A 161 3.96 -3.14 0.98
C PHE A 161 2.75 -3.85 1.59
N ALA A 162 2.24 -4.88 0.91
CA ALA A 162 1.15 -5.73 1.41
C ALA A 162 1.64 -6.93 2.24
N GLY A 163 2.97 -7.11 2.32
CA GLY A 163 3.61 -8.33 2.81
C GLY A 163 3.72 -9.41 1.72
N PRO A 164 4.10 -10.65 2.06
CA PRO A 164 4.25 -11.72 1.09
C PRO A 164 2.91 -12.02 0.39
N ALA A 165 2.95 -12.16 -0.94
CA ALA A 165 1.77 -12.56 -1.69
C ALA A 165 1.30 -13.96 -1.28
N LEU A 166 -0.02 -14.12 -1.21
CA LEU A 166 -0.65 -15.39 -0.81
C LEU A 166 -0.21 -16.56 -1.69
N ASP A 167 -0.12 -17.76 -1.09
CA ASP A 167 0.15 -18.98 -1.85
C ASP A 167 -0.89 -19.18 -2.96
N GLY A 168 -0.42 -19.48 -4.16
CA GLY A 168 -1.24 -19.55 -5.38
C GLY A 168 -1.29 -18.25 -6.19
N THR A 169 -0.73 -17.15 -5.68
CA THR A 169 -0.60 -15.91 -6.45
C THR A 169 0.39 -16.12 -7.59
N GLN A 170 0.00 -15.77 -8.82
CA GLN A 170 0.90 -15.80 -9.95
C GLN A 170 2.02 -14.78 -9.77
N CYS A 171 3.28 -15.24 -9.84
CA CYS A 171 4.48 -14.39 -9.69
C CYS A 171 5.27 -14.27 -10.99
N ASP A 172 5.08 -15.20 -11.92
CA ASP A 172 5.73 -15.25 -13.23
C ASP A 172 4.84 -16.09 -14.17
N PRO A 173 5.04 -16.04 -15.50
CA PRO A 173 4.41 -16.98 -16.42
C PRO A 173 4.70 -18.45 -16.01
N GLY A 174 3.65 -19.24 -15.79
CA GLY A 174 3.77 -20.65 -15.38
C GLY A 174 4.29 -20.88 -13.95
N LYS A 175 4.42 -19.82 -13.13
CA LYS A 175 4.87 -19.91 -11.73
C LYS A 175 3.90 -19.24 -10.78
N GLU A 176 3.87 -19.72 -9.56
CA GLU A 176 3.05 -19.18 -8.47
C GLU A 176 3.79 -19.18 -7.14
N CYS A 177 3.31 -18.38 -6.20
CA CYS A 177 3.88 -18.30 -4.86
C CYS A 177 3.58 -19.58 -4.06
N ARG A 178 4.61 -20.09 -3.40
CA ARG A 178 4.59 -21.19 -2.44
C ARG A 178 5.59 -20.91 -1.33
N GLY A 179 5.11 -20.74 -0.09
CA GLY A 179 5.96 -20.51 1.07
C GLY A 179 6.95 -19.37 0.84
N GLY A 180 6.47 -18.26 0.27
CA GLY A 180 7.28 -17.06 0.01
C GLY A 180 8.17 -17.12 -1.23
N LYS A 181 8.17 -18.24 -1.98
CA LYS A 181 9.00 -18.44 -3.19
C LYS A 181 8.15 -18.53 -4.44
N CYS A 182 8.68 -17.98 -5.54
CA CYS A 182 8.07 -18.13 -6.86
C CYS A 182 8.51 -19.45 -7.49
N VAL A 183 7.60 -20.42 -7.60
CA VAL A 183 7.92 -21.79 -8.06
C VAL A 183 7.08 -22.22 -9.25
N PRO A 184 7.58 -23.11 -10.12
CA PRO A 184 6.80 -23.66 -11.24
C PRO A 184 5.55 -24.42 -10.77
N VAL A 185 4.46 -24.33 -11.54
CA VAL A 185 3.24 -25.11 -11.30
C VAL A 185 3.40 -26.53 -11.86
N PRO A 186 3.31 -27.60 -11.05
CA PRO A 186 3.21 -28.96 -11.56
C PRO A 186 1.80 -29.13 -12.18
N GLU A 187 1.74 -29.63 -13.42
CA GLU A 187 0.53 -29.78 -14.25
C GLU A 187 0.05 -28.53 -15.01
N THR A 188 0.64 -28.30 -16.17
CA THR A 188 -0.13 -27.99 -17.39
C THR A 188 0.64 -28.50 -18.61
N PRO A 189 0.02 -29.31 -19.50
CA PRO A 189 0.63 -29.66 -20.77
C PRO A 189 0.77 -28.38 -21.58
N GLU A 190 2.00 -28.07 -22.00
CA GLU A 190 2.37 -27.00 -22.93
C GLU A 190 1.51 -25.73 -22.83
N ILE A 191 1.78 -24.87 -21.85
CA ILE A 191 1.58 -23.43 -22.09
C ILE A 191 2.62 -23.06 -23.14
N SER A 192 2.25 -23.17 -24.42
CA SER A 192 3.01 -22.60 -25.52
C SER A 192 3.43 -21.18 -25.13
N ASP A 193 4.69 -20.85 -25.37
CA ASP A 193 5.40 -19.60 -25.07
C ASP A 193 4.83 -18.36 -25.80
N SER A 194 3.50 -18.26 -25.98
CA SER A 194 2.89 -17.35 -26.95
C SER A 194 1.41 -17.01 -26.75
N GLN A 195 0.90 -16.89 -25.52
CA GLN A 195 -0.38 -16.17 -25.31
C GLN A 195 -0.16 -14.95 -24.42
N LYS A 196 0.30 -13.87 -25.07
CA LYS A 196 0.34 -12.52 -24.49
C LYS A 196 -1.07 -12.16 -24.02
N GLY A 197 -1.18 -11.65 -22.80
CA GLY A 197 -2.42 -11.06 -22.31
C GLY A 197 -2.90 -9.96 -23.26
N SER A 198 -4.21 -9.90 -23.46
CA SER A 198 -4.83 -8.82 -24.24
C SER A 198 -5.53 -7.85 -23.31
N TRP A 199 -5.29 -6.56 -23.52
CA TRP A 199 -6.08 -5.52 -22.86
C TRP A 199 -7.56 -5.68 -23.20
N SER A 200 -8.44 -5.65 -22.20
CA SER A 200 -9.87 -5.46 -22.38
C SER A 200 -10.14 -4.12 -23.08
N GLU A 201 -11.34 -3.97 -23.62
CA GLU A 201 -11.82 -2.66 -24.04
C GLU A 201 -11.79 -1.66 -22.87
N TRP A 202 -11.49 -0.40 -23.19
CA TRP A 202 -11.52 0.69 -22.23
C TRP A 202 -12.96 0.94 -21.78
N LYS A 203 -13.19 0.83 -20.48
CA LYS A 203 -14.41 1.26 -19.81
C LYS A 203 -14.24 2.71 -19.35
N GLU A 204 -14.91 3.62 -20.04
CA GLU A 204 -14.90 5.05 -19.71
C GLU A 204 -15.93 5.38 -18.62
N GLY A 205 -15.55 6.26 -17.70
CA GLY A 205 -16.42 6.85 -16.70
C GLY A 205 -17.12 8.12 -17.19
N SER A 206 -18.00 8.66 -16.35
CA SER A 206 -18.65 9.95 -16.57
C SER A 206 -17.67 11.11 -16.44
N CYS A 207 -17.92 12.18 -17.19
CA CYS A 207 -17.19 13.44 -17.05
C CYS A 207 -17.48 14.09 -15.68
N SER A 208 -16.43 14.48 -14.97
CA SER A 208 -16.45 15.27 -13.74
C SER A 208 -15.68 16.59 -13.94
N SER A 209 -15.98 17.62 -13.16
CA SER A 209 -15.27 18.91 -13.23
C SER A 209 -15.31 19.62 -11.89
N GLY A 210 -14.22 20.32 -11.56
CA GLY A 210 -14.16 21.26 -10.44
C GLY A 210 -14.85 22.60 -10.73
N CYS A 211 -15.31 22.83 -11.95
CA CYS A 211 -15.91 24.09 -12.42
C CYS A 211 -15.04 25.32 -12.14
N LEU A 212 -13.74 25.18 -12.38
CA LEU A 212 -12.75 26.23 -12.22
C LEU A 212 -12.61 27.06 -13.50
N GLN A 213 -12.20 28.31 -13.36
CA GLN A 213 -11.97 29.20 -14.51
C GLN A 213 -10.92 28.61 -15.46
N LYS A 214 -11.11 28.81 -16.78
CA LYS A 214 -10.26 28.29 -17.88
C LYS A 214 -10.08 26.76 -17.93
N SER A 215 -10.65 26.03 -16.99
CA SER A 215 -10.46 24.59 -16.82
C SER A 215 -11.46 23.78 -17.65
N LYS A 216 -11.18 22.49 -17.84
CA LYS A 216 -12.06 21.52 -18.50
C LYS A 216 -12.54 20.47 -17.49
N GLY A 217 -13.45 19.61 -17.92
CA GLY A 217 -13.74 18.39 -17.18
C GLY A 217 -12.72 17.31 -17.48
N ALA A 218 -12.73 16.27 -16.66
CA ALA A 218 -11.99 15.04 -16.87
C ALA A 218 -12.88 13.81 -16.68
N ARG A 219 -12.53 12.72 -17.34
CA ARG A 219 -13.17 11.41 -17.18
C ARG A 219 -12.10 10.34 -17.11
N THR A 220 -12.28 9.41 -16.20
CA THR A 220 -11.36 8.28 -16.05
C THR A 220 -11.75 7.18 -17.03
N ARG A 221 -10.77 6.43 -17.53
CA ARG A 221 -11.00 5.20 -18.28
C ARG A 221 -10.14 4.08 -17.72
N ARG A 222 -10.68 2.86 -17.74
CA ARG A 222 -10.07 1.67 -17.15
C ARG A 222 -10.10 0.50 -18.12
N ARG A 223 -9.04 -0.31 -18.13
CA ARG A 223 -9.01 -1.59 -18.83
C ARG A 223 -8.30 -2.62 -17.98
N PHE A 224 -8.58 -3.89 -18.23
CA PHE A 224 -8.05 -5.00 -17.48
C PHE A 224 -7.24 -5.89 -18.42
N CYS A 225 -6.11 -6.43 -17.97
CA CYS A 225 -5.41 -7.41 -18.78
C CYS A 225 -6.14 -8.75 -18.65
N GLU A 226 -6.73 -9.21 -19.75
CA GLU A 226 -7.49 -10.45 -19.81
C GLU A 226 -6.61 -11.58 -20.34
N ASN A 227 -6.79 -12.77 -19.76
CA ASN A 227 -6.28 -14.03 -20.31
C ASN A 227 -7.46 -14.97 -20.54
N LYS A 228 -7.50 -15.64 -21.69
CA LYS A 228 -8.57 -16.60 -22.02
C LYS A 228 -8.59 -17.81 -21.07
N ASN A 229 -7.49 -18.08 -20.38
CA ASN A 229 -7.38 -19.13 -19.36
C ASN A 229 -7.09 -18.53 -17.96
N ARG A 230 -8.16 -18.18 -17.21
CA ARG A 230 -8.23 -17.90 -15.75
C ARG A 230 -6.91 -17.63 -14.99
N GLY A 231 -6.12 -16.68 -15.45
CA GLY A 231 -4.91 -16.20 -14.80
C GLY A 231 -4.66 -14.78 -15.24
N THR A 232 -4.26 -13.90 -14.34
CA THR A 232 -3.91 -12.51 -14.67
C THR A 232 -2.68 -12.52 -15.58
N ALA A 233 -2.89 -12.54 -16.90
CA ALA A 233 -1.80 -12.35 -17.84
C ALA A 233 -1.19 -10.97 -17.57
N ARG A 234 0.13 -10.88 -17.55
CA ARG A 234 0.86 -9.64 -17.28
C ARG A 234 1.75 -9.19 -18.43
N ASP A 235 1.58 -9.78 -19.61
CA ASP A 235 2.25 -9.33 -20.83
C ASP A 235 1.60 -8.09 -21.47
N CYS A 236 0.53 -7.56 -20.86
CA CYS A 236 -0.08 -6.32 -21.29
C CYS A 236 0.82 -5.12 -20.96
N LYS A 237 1.61 -4.67 -21.92
CA LYS A 237 2.36 -3.41 -21.81
C LYS A 237 1.43 -2.21 -22.01
N GLY A 238 1.58 -1.19 -21.16
CA GLY A 238 0.81 0.06 -21.23
C GLY A 238 -0.01 0.33 -19.96
N LEU A 239 -0.79 1.41 -19.97
CA LEU A 239 -1.57 1.83 -18.80
C LEU A 239 -2.84 0.98 -18.61
N TYR A 240 -3.18 0.65 -17.36
CA TYR A 240 -4.49 0.09 -17.00
C TYR A 240 -5.53 1.18 -16.65
N TYR A 241 -5.05 2.37 -16.33
CA TYR A 241 -5.82 3.54 -15.91
C TYR A 241 -5.35 4.79 -16.68
N ASP A 242 -6.27 5.62 -17.15
CA ASP A 242 -5.97 6.88 -17.84
C ASP A 242 -7.06 7.93 -17.55
N VAL A 243 -6.70 9.19 -17.68
CA VAL A 243 -7.58 10.36 -17.50
C VAL A 243 -7.66 11.13 -18.81
N LEU A 244 -8.88 11.25 -19.35
CA LEU A 244 -9.16 12.00 -20.57
C LEU A 244 -9.87 13.32 -20.23
N LEU A 245 -9.50 14.39 -20.92
CA LEU A 245 -10.22 15.65 -20.83
C LEU A 245 -11.59 15.54 -21.53
N CYS A 246 -12.57 16.23 -20.97
CA CYS A 246 -13.93 16.31 -21.50
C CYS A 246 -14.49 17.73 -21.37
N LYS A 247 -15.51 17.99 -22.19
CA LYS A 247 -16.28 19.22 -22.19
C LYS A 247 -17.23 19.25 -20.99
N ASP A 248 -17.12 20.30 -20.16
CA ASP A 248 -17.84 20.41 -18.88
C ASP A 248 -18.91 21.51 -18.87
N GLU A 249 -19.25 22.12 -20.01
CA GLU A 249 -20.21 23.24 -20.08
C GLU A 249 -21.60 22.83 -19.59
N LYS A 250 -21.97 21.55 -19.77
CA LYS A 250 -23.23 20.99 -19.28
C LYS A 250 -23.22 20.73 -17.77
N LEU A 251 -22.04 20.53 -17.17
CA LEU A 251 -21.86 20.30 -15.73
C LEU A 251 -21.79 21.63 -14.97
N CYS A 252 -21.04 22.59 -15.53
CA CYS A 252 -20.73 23.86 -14.88
C CYS A 252 -21.68 24.97 -15.33
N LYS A 253 -22.92 24.93 -14.83
CA LYS A 253 -23.99 25.90 -15.15
C LYS A 253 -23.91 27.20 -14.35
N LYS A 254 -23.20 27.20 -13.23
CA LYS A 254 -23.04 28.37 -12.34
C LYS A 254 -21.76 29.12 -12.68
N LYS A 255 -21.58 30.32 -12.08
CA LYS A 255 -20.33 31.07 -12.17
C LYS A 255 -19.16 30.20 -11.72
N ARG A 256 -18.15 30.08 -12.59
CA ARG A 256 -16.93 29.32 -12.30
C ARG A 256 -16.11 30.00 -11.21
N ARG A 257 -15.59 29.18 -10.29
CA ARG A 257 -14.74 29.61 -9.19
C ARG A 257 -13.33 29.89 -9.70
N THR A 258 -12.65 30.87 -9.10
CA THR A 258 -11.22 31.10 -9.35
C THR A 258 -10.38 29.95 -8.77
N ILE A 259 -9.16 29.78 -9.26
CA ILE A 259 -8.21 28.80 -8.72
C ILE A 259 -7.92 29.10 -7.24
N ASP A 260 -7.64 30.36 -6.90
CA ASP A 260 -7.27 30.77 -5.54
C ASP A 260 -8.41 30.55 -4.52
N GLU A 261 -9.66 30.79 -4.91
CA GLU A 261 -10.83 30.50 -4.06
C GLU A 261 -10.95 28.99 -3.80
N PHE A 262 -10.65 28.14 -4.79
CA PHE A 262 -10.66 26.69 -4.60
C PHE A 262 -9.51 26.24 -3.70
N ALA A 263 -8.30 26.72 -3.94
CA ALA A 263 -7.12 26.45 -3.12
C ALA A 263 -7.34 26.87 -1.67
N THR A 264 -7.89 28.08 -1.45
CA THR A 264 -8.21 28.61 -0.11
C THR A 264 -9.25 27.74 0.61
N LEU A 265 -10.30 27.29 -0.11
CA LEU A 265 -11.28 26.37 0.48
C LEU A 265 -10.63 25.06 0.92
N LYS A 266 -9.74 24.50 0.10
CA LYS A 266 -9.02 23.27 0.38
C LYS A 266 -8.06 23.44 1.56
N CYS A 267 -7.28 24.51 1.61
CA CYS A 267 -6.39 24.80 2.75
C CYS A 267 -7.13 24.92 4.08
N ARG A 268 -8.34 25.50 4.07
CA ARG A 268 -9.20 25.52 5.27
C ARG A 268 -9.57 24.11 5.73
N LEU A 269 -9.95 23.23 4.81
CA LEU A 269 -10.26 21.82 5.10
C LEU A 269 -9.03 21.05 5.59
N PHE A 270 -7.87 21.29 4.97
CA PHE A 270 -6.62 20.65 5.38
C PHE A 270 -6.21 21.09 6.79
N GLY A 271 -6.40 22.38 7.13
CA GLY A 271 -6.14 22.92 8.46
C GLY A 271 -7.02 22.38 9.59
N GLU A 272 -8.13 21.70 9.28
CA GLU A 272 -8.93 20.96 10.28
C GLU A 272 -8.26 19.64 10.71
N ARG A 273 -7.32 19.13 9.89
CA ARG A 273 -6.57 17.89 10.13
C ARG A 273 -5.09 18.12 10.42
N LEU A 274 -4.50 19.15 9.83
CA LEU A 274 -3.09 19.52 9.98
C LEU A 274 -2.98 20.85 10.72
N SER A 275 -2.58 20.78 11.98
CA SER A 275 -2.59 21.92 12.91
C SER A 275 -1.59 23.03 12.53
N GLU A 276 -0.56 22.65 11.78
CA GLU A 276 0.54 23.47 11.28
C GLU A 276 0.10 24.43 10.17
N LEU A 277 -1.01 24.13 9.48
CA LEU A 277 -1.54 24.96 8.41
C LEU A 277 -2.38 26.12 8.97
N ASP A 278 -2.22 27.29 8.36
CA ASP A 278 -3.06 28.45 8.59
C ASP A 278 -4.35 28.33 7.77
N SER A 279 -5.43 27.90 8.43
CA SER A 279 -6.76 27.72 7.82
C SER A 279 -7.45 29.04 7.43
N THR A 280 -6.89 30.19 7.83
CA THR A 280 -7.42 31.53 7.50
C THR A 280 -6.70 32.17 6.31
N ALA A 281 -5.51 31.67 5.97
CA ALA A 281 -4.72 32.17 4.87
C ALA A 281 -5.26 31.74 3.50
N LYS A 282 -4.93 32.52 2.47
CA LYS A 282 -5.22 32.17 1.08
C LYS A 282 -4.34 31.00 0.63
N GLY A 283 -4.94 30.02 -0.04
CA GLY A 283 -4.23 28.97 -0.76
C GLY A 283 -3.77 29.44 -2.14
N LEU A 284 -2.80 28.73 -2.73
CA LEU A 284 -2.13 29.12 -3.97
C LEU A 284 -1.99 27.94 -4.94
N GLN A 285 -2.13 28.23 -6.24
CA GLN A 285 -1.57 27.42 -7.33
C GLN A 285 -0.25 28.08 -7.78
N THR A 286 0.84 27.32 -7.81
CA THR A 286 2.12 27.85 -8.27
C THR A 286 2.30 27.71 -9.78
N ALA A 287 3.33 28.36 -10.32
CA ALA A 287 3.68 28.28 -11.74
C ALA A 287 4.14 26.87 -12.12
N HIS A 288 3.93 26.49 -13.38
CA HIS A 288 4.43 25.23 -13.92
C HIS A 288 5.95 25.24 -14.00
N GLU A 289 6.56 24.14 -13.55
CA GLU A 289 7.98 23.83 -13.71
C GLU A 289 8.08 22.53 -14.50
N ALA A 290 8.83 22.55 -15.61
CA ALA A 290 8.96 21.39 -16.49
C ALA A 290 9.59 20.18 -15.77
N ASP A 291 10.56 20.43 -14.88
CA ASP A 291 11.24 19.40 -14.08
C ASP A 291 10.41 18.94 -12.87
N LYS A 292 9.30 19.62 -12.56
CA LYS A 292 8.36 19.28 -11.49
C LYS A 292 6.93 19.40 -11.98
N PRO A 293 6.49 18.51 -12.90
CA PRO A 293 5.22 18.67 -13.58
C PRO A 293 4.01 18.65 -12.62
N TRP A 294 4.13 18.09 -11.42
CA TRP A 294 3.08 18.09 -10.39
C TRP A 294 2.86 19.44 -9.70
N ILE A 295 3.84 20.37 -9.72
CA ILE A 295 3.86 21.52 -8.83
C ILE A 295 2.68 22.48 -9.07
N ALA A 296 2.36 22.77 -10.33
CA ALA A 296 1.21 23.61 -10.69
C ALA A 296 -0.15 22.92 -10.50
N CYS A 297 -0.16 21.64 -10.15
CA CYS A 297 -1.38 20.88 -9.88
C CYS A 297 -1.53 20.52 -8.40
N ALA A 298 -0.55 20.80 -7.56
CA ALA A 298 -0.66 20.70 -6.11
C ALA A 298 -1.25 21.98 -5.48
N ILE A 299 -1.96 21.82 -4.37
CA ILE A 299 -2.51 22.93 -3.59
C ILE A 299 -1.51 23.33 -2.50
N PHE A 300 -1.07 24.59 -2.54
CA PHE A 300 -0.15 25.13 -1.55
C PHE A 300 -0.90 25.93 -0.48
N CYS A 301 -0.62 25.62 0.78
CA CYS A 301 -1.23 26.25 1.96
C CYS A 301 -0.18 26.92 2.82
N ARG A 302 -0.53 28.09 3.37
CA ARG A 302 0.39 28.82 4.25
C ARG A 302 0.56 28.08 5.57
N ARG A 303 1.80 27.99 6.05
CA ARG A 303 2.12 27.44 7.36
C ARG A 303 2.14 28.52 8.44
N LYS A 304 1.84 28.12 9.68
CA LYS A 304 1.87 29.00 10.87
C LYS A 304 3.28 29.17 11.43
N ASP A 305 4.09 28.13 11.33
CA ASP A 305 5.41 28.03 11.97
C ASP A 305 6.54 28.56 11.08
N ILE A 306 6.39 28.46 9.76
CA ILE A 306 7.28 29.05 8.78
C ILE A 306 6.46 29.92 7.82
N ALA A 307 6.89 31.15 7.58
CA ALA A 307 6.20 32.11 6.70
C ALA A 307 6.33 31.71 5.21
N ALA A 308 5.88 30.50 4.88
CA ALA A 308 6.11 29.79 3.64
C ALA A 308 4.83 29.02 3.24
N TYR A 309 4.77 28.62 1.98
CA TYR A 309 3.68 27.85 1.40
C TYR A 309 4.09 26.39 1.29
N TYR A 310 3.26 25.48 1.78
CA TYR A 310 3.54 24.05 1.84
C TYR A 310 2.44 23.26 1.12
N ALA A 311 2.82 22.28 0.31
CA ALA A 311 1.90 21.31 -0.26
C ALA A 311 1.87 20.05 0.61
N PRO A 312 0.80 19.80 1.41
CA PRO A 312 0.71 18.66 2.34
C PRO A 312 0.41 17.33 1.61
N ARG A 313 1.25 16.97 0.63
CA ARG A 313 1.07 15.80 -0.24
C ARG A 313 1.24 14.48 0.51
N VAL A 314 2.12 14.45 1.50
CA VAL A 314 2.47 13.24 2.24
C VAL A 314 1.45 12.97 3.33
N GLU A 315 1.11 13.97 4.14
CA GLU A 315 0.23 13.82 5.29
C GLU A 315 -1.22 13.56 4.89
N LEU A 316 -1.64 14.06 3.73
CA LEU A 316 -3.02 13.89 3.24
C LEU A 316 -3.20 12.71 2.28
N ASN A 317 -2.11 12.05 1.90
CA ASN A 317 -2.10 10.99 0.89
C ASN A 317 -3.10 9.86 1.21
N ASP A 318 -3.25 9.53 2.49
CA ASP A 318 -4.02 8.36 2.93
C ASP A 318 -5.38 8.67 3.55
N ILE A 319 -5.68 9.95 3.85
CA ILE A 319 -6.91 10.34 4.58
C ILE A 319 -8.09 10.64 3.64
N GLY A 320 -7.93 10.45 2.33
CA GLY A 320 -8.95 10.75 1.32
C GLY A 320 -9.19 12.25 1.10
N LEU A 321 -8.27 13.09 1.57
CA LEU A 321 -8.24 14.52 1.27
C LEU A 321 -7.23 14.78 0.15
N ASP A 322 -7.72 14.83 -1.08
CA ASP A 322 -6.87 15.07 -2.26
C ASP A 322 -6.16 16.45 -2.17
N PRO A 323 -4.81 16.48 -2.04
CA PRO A 323 -3.99 17.70 -1.97
C PRO A 323 -3.74 18.34 -3.34
N TYR A 324 -4.33 17.81 -4.41
CA TYR A 324 -4.21 18.33 -5.77
C TYR A 324 -5.48 19.04 -6.23
N PHE A 325 -5.32 19.85 -7.29
CA PHE A 325 -6.44 20.36 -8.05
C PHE A 325 -7.10 19.22 -8.84
N PRO A 326 -8.44 19.25 -9.03
CA PRO A 326 -9.13 18.23 -9.81
C PRO A 326 -8.56 18.09 -11.23
N ASP A 327 -8.58 16.88 -11.77
CA ASP A 327 -8.23 16.66 -13.17
C ASP A 327 -9.06 17.56 -14.09
N GLY A 328 -8.42 18.13 -15.12
CA GLY A 328 -8.97 19.14 -16.01
C GLY A 328 -8.73 20.57 -15.57
N THR A 329 -8.15 20.81 -14.38
CA THR A 329 -7.78 22.15 -13.93
C THR A 329 -6.70 22.75 -14.84
N TRP A 330 -6.91 23.97 -15.33
CA TRP A 330 -5.90 24.69 -16.12
C TRP A 330 -4.70 25.04 -15.23
N CYS A 331 -3.48 24.80 -15.71
CA CYS A 331 -2.25 24.98 -14.93
C CYS A 331 -1.16 25.79 -15.63
N HIS A 332 -1.13 25.80 -16.97
CA HIS A 332 -0.12 26.53 -17.73
C HIS A 332 -0.57 26.77 -19.18
N ALA A 333 0.10 27.70 -19.86
CA ALA A 333 -0.01 27.89 -21.29
C ALA A 333 1.34 28.32 -21.86
N GLU A 334 1.80 27.62 -22.89
CA GLU A 334 3.07 27.86 -23.58
C GLU A 334 2.85 27.69 -25.08
N ASP A 335 3.39 28.60 -25.90
CA ASP A 335 3.31 28.54 -27.37
C ASP A 335 1.90 28.30 -27.96
N GLY A 336 0.87 28.85 -27.30
CA GLY A 336 -0.54 28.68 -27.72
C GLY A 336 -1.15 27.32 -27.39
N GLN A 337 -0.42 26.46 -26.66
CA GLN A 337 -0.88 25.19 -26.13
C GLN A 337 -1.26 25.35 -24.65
N ASP A 338 -2.52 25.05 -24.31
CA ASP A 338 -2.96 24.97 -22.92
C ASP A 338 -2.52 23.66 -22.27
N TYR A 339 -2.24 23.72 -20.98
CA TYR A 339 -1.89 22.59 -20.12
C TYR A 339 -2.95 22.43 -19.02
N PHE A 340 -3.23 21.19 -18.67
CA PHE A 340 -4.24 20.81 -17.69
C PHE A 340 -3.71 19.74 -16.74
N CYS A 341 -4.15 19.81 -15.49
CA CYS A 341 -3.90 18.79 -14.48
C CYS A 341 -4.54 17.47 -14.90
N ARG A 342 -3.73 16.41 -15.00
CA ARG A 342 -4.16 15.05 -15.31
C ARG A 342 -3.28 14.09 -14.54
N GLN A 343 -3.87 13.26 -13.68
CA GLN A 343 -3.12 12.36 -12.78
C GLN A 343 -2.08 13.16 -11.97
N HIS A 344 -2.52 14.27 -11.37
CA HIS A 344 -1.70 15.19 -10.57
C HIS A 344 -0.61 15.97 -11.32
N HIS A 345 -0.44 15.76 -12.64
CA HIS A 345 0.59 16.42 -13.44
C HIS A 345 0.02 17.48 -14.37
N CYS A 346 0.72 18.60 -14.51
CA CYS A 346 0.40 19.66 -15.46
C CYS A 346 0.90 19.27 -16.85
N LEU A 347 -0.01 18.77 -17.69
CA LEU A 347 0.32 18.15 -18.98
C LEU A 347 -0.35 18.91 -20.14
N PRO A 348 0.27 18.95 -21.34
CA PRO A 348 -0.34 19.54 -22.52
C PRO A 348 -1.72 18.94 -22.82
N GLU A 349 -2.66 19.74 -23.35
CA GLU A 349 -4.01 19.26 -23.67
C GLU A 349 -4.00 18.03 -24.61
N ASN A 350 -3.10 18.02 -25.59
CA ASN A 350 -2.95 16.96 -26.58
C ASN A 350 -2.12 15.76 -26.08
N PHE A 351 -1.68 15.76 -24.83
CA PHE A 351 -0.83 14.72 -24.26
C PHE A 351 -1.53 13.35 -24.30
N ARG A 352 -0.83 12.34 -24.83
CA ARG A 352 -1.32 10.96 -24.89
C ARG A 352 -0.31 10.04 -24.21
N PHE A 353 -0.74 9.42 -23.13
CA PHE A 353 0.09 8.47 -22.40
C PHE A 353 0.52 7.23 -23.20
N GLU A 354 -0.18 6.88 -24.31
CA GLU A 354 0.02 5.63 -25.06
C GLU A 354 1.14 5.64 -26.11
N LYS A 355 1.91 6.72 -26.27
CA LYS A 355 3.05 6.76 -27.21
C LYS A 355 4.30 7.21 -26.48
N LYS A 356 5.21 6.26 -26.19
CA LYS A 356 6.58 6.47 -25.68
C LYS A 356 6.69 7.76 -24.85
N LEU A 357 6.49 7.67 -23.54
CA LEU A 357 6.90 8.75 -22.63
C LEU A 357 8.26 9.27 -23.10
N PRO A 358 8.38 10.57 -23.46
CA PRO A 358 9.68 11.19 -23.71
C PRO A 358 10.63 10.82 -22.58
N ARG A 359 11.93 10.73 -22.85
CA ARG A 359 12.95 10.35 -21.86
C ARG A 359 12.83 11.10 -20.51
N VAL A 360 12.25 12.31 -20.53
CA VAL A 360 11.85 13.13 -19.38
C VAL A 360 10.86 12.38 -18.46
N TYR A 361 9.69 12.00 -18.98
CA TYR A 361 8.65 11.33 -18.18
C TYR A 361 8.86 9.82 -17.94
N ARG A 362 9.87 9.21 -18.59
CA ARG A 362 10.16 7.77 -18.45
C ARG A 362 11.04 7.45 -17.24
N TYR A 363 11.81 8.43 -16.76
CA TYR A 363 12.58 8.34 -15.53
C TYR A 363 11.83 8.91 -14.33
N GLU A 364 10.89 9.86 -14.52
CA GLU A 364 10.18 10.51 -13.42
C GLU A 364 9.14 9.64 -12.68
N ASN A 365 8.54 8.63 -13.31
CA ASN A 365 7.70 7.66 -12.59
C ASN A 365 8.53 6.69 -11.73
N GLU A 366 9.81 6.48 -12.05
CA GLU A 366 10.75 5.78 -11.18
C GLU A 366 11.30 6.75 -10.12
N ASP A 367 11.62 8.00 -10.48
CA ASP A 367 12.17 8.99 -9.57
C ASP A 367 11.17 9.52 -8.52
N GLU A 368 9.86 9.68 -8.79
CA GLU A 368 8.89 10.09 -7.74
C GLU A 368 8.47 8.91 -6.84
N HIS A 369 8.36 7.69 -7.39
CA HIS A 369 8.20 6.46 -6.59
C HIS A 369 9.46 6.16 -5.77
N ASP A 370 10.65 6.47 -6.28
CA ASP A 370 11.89 6.45 -5.52
C ASP A 370 12.03 7.67 -4.60
N GLU A 371 11.48 8.85 -4.90
CA GLU A 371 11.58 10.01 -3.99
C GLU A 371 10.68 9.83 -2.77
N LEU A 372 9.43 9.38 -2.96
CA LEU A 372 8.48 9.14 -1.86
C LEU A 372 8.71 7.80 -1.15
N GLY A 373 9.12 6.76 -1.89
CA GLY A 373 9.41 5.44 -1.34
C GLY A 373 8.19 4.73 -0.73
N PRO A 374 8.41 3.75 0.16
CA PRO A 374 7.34 2.97 0.76
C PRO A 374 6.54 3.82 1.77
N GLN A 375 5.27 4.04 1.48
CA GLN A 375 4.39 4.90 2.28
C GLN A 375 3.92 4.25 3.58
N ASN A 376 3.97 2.92 3.72
CA ASN A 376 3.61 2.21 4.96
C ASN A 376 4.78 1.47 5.64
N ALA A 377 6.02 1.68 5.17
CA ALA A 377 7.20 1.31 5.94
C ALA A 377 7.65 2.51 6.78
N GLN A 378 8.35 2.24 7.89
CA GLN A 378 8.80 3.33 8.76
C GLN A 378 9.85 4.19 8.04
N THR A 379 9.53 5.46 7.86
CA THR A 379 10.39 6.42 7.15
C THR A 379 11.54 6.82 8.08
N ARG A 380 12.79 6.65 7.61
CA ARG A 380 13.99 7.02 8.38
C ARG A 380 13.94 8.51 8.73
N LEU A 381 14.04 8.83 10.03
CA LEU A 381 13.79 10.16 10.62
C LEU A 381 14.53 11.37 9.97
N GLY A 382 15.55 11.14 9.13
CA GLY A 382 16.27 12.21 8.41
C GLY A 382 15.64 12.68 7.09
N ILE A 383 14.81 11.85 6.45
CA ILE A 383 14.23 12.15 5.12
C ILE A 383 13.07 13.12 5.25
N ALA A 384 12.27 13.03 6.32
CA ALA A 384 11.06 13.84 6.52
C ALA A 384 11.33 15.36 6.46
N ASN A 385 12.40 15.86 7.08
CA ASN A 385 12.69 17.30 7.09
C ASN A 385 13.19 17.82 5.72
N ARG A 386 13.98 17.02 4.97
CA ARG A 386 14.38 17.37 3.60
C ARG A 386 13.19 17.34 2.64
N PHE A 387 12.31 16.35 2.83
CA PHE A 387 11.10 16.21 2.03
C PHE A 387 10.12 17.35 2.27
N VAL A 388 9.92 17.77 3.52
CA VAL A 388 9.13 18.97 3.85
C VAL A 388 9.69 20.21 3.14
N LYS A 389 11.01 20.40 3.11
CA LYS A 389 11.63 21.52 2.37
C LYS A 389 11.41 21.42 0.86
N TYR A 390 11.49 20.23 0.29
CA TYR A 390 11.21 20.00 -1.14
C TYR A 390 9.76 20.34 -1.53
N LEU A 391 8.82 20.11 -0.62
CA LEU A 391 7.40 20.43 -0.76
C LEU A 391 7.02 21.86 -0.32
N THR A 392 8.00 22.67 0.09
CA THR A 392 7.77 24.04 0.59
C THR A 392 8.31 25.06 -0.40
N LEU A 393 7.51 26.10 -0.66
CA LEU A 393 7.88 27.30 -1.37
C LEU A 393 8.26 28.40 -0.37
N GLY A 394 9.38 29.07 -0.64
CA GLY A 394 9.81 30.26 0.09
C GLY A 394 8.87 31.45 -0.11
N PRO A 395 9.12 32.57 0.60
CA PRO A 395 8.34 33.80 0.44
C PRO A 395 8.39 34.41 -0.97
N ASP A 396 9.41 34.07 -1.74
CA ASP A 396 9.63 34.41 -3.14
C ASP A 396 8.84 33.52 -4.12
N GLY A 397 8.14 32.50 -3.62
CA GLY A 397 7.39 31.54 -4.42
C GLY A 397 8.24 30.44 -5.05
N LEU A 398 9.55 30.37 -4.73
CA LEU A 398 10.45 29.36 -5.25
C LEU A 398 10.60 28.18 -4.28
N PRO A 399 10.82 26.94 -4.77
CA PRO A 399 11.04 25.77 -3.90
C PRO A 399 12.26 25.96 -2.97
N LEU A 400 12.10 25.64 -1.68
CA LEU A 400 13.21 25.67 -0.72
C LEU A 400 14.27 24.59 -0.99
N LEU A 401 13.89 23.53 -1.70
CA LEU A 401 14.79 22.47 -2.17
C LEU A 401 14.33 21.95 -3.53
N THR A 402 15.26 21.80 -4.47
CA THR A 402 14.97 21.38 -5.84
C THR A 402 15.07 19.88 -6.06
N SER A 403 15.77 19.13 -5.20
CA SER A 403 15.93 17.67 -5.29
C SER A 403 16.14 17.02 -3.92
N VAL A 404 15.69 15.79 -3.72
CA VAL A 404 15.95 15.01 -2.49
C VAL A 404 16.86 13.81 -2.80
N SER A 405 18.04 13.74 -2.18
CA SER A 405 18.89 12.53 -2.25
C SER A 405 18.56 11.57 -1.10
N ARG A 406 18.38 10.27 -1.41
CA ARG A 406 18.34 9.19 -0.41
C ARG A 406 19.75 8.95 0.13
N ASP A 407 20.17 9.71 1.14
CA ASP A 407 21.31 9.26 1.95
C ASP A 407 20.83 8.08 2.80
N ILE A 408 21.37 6.89 2.52
CA ILE A 408 21.13 5.66 3.29
C ILE A 408 21.73 5.87 4.68
N THR A 409 21.03 6.60 5.56
CA THR A 409 21.35 6.57 6.98
C THR A 409 20.97 5.19 7.50
N SER A 410 21.93 4.45 8.03
CA SER A 410 21.78 3.11 8.59
C SER A 410 20.52 2.96 9.45
N PRO A 411 19.95 1.74 9.59
CA PRO A 411 18.74 1.52 10.38
C PRO A 411 18.90 2.16 11.77
N LEU A 412 17.80 2.72 12.29
CA LEU A 412 17.65 2.83 13.73
C LEU A 412 17.87 1.43 14.30
N ASP A 413 18.72 1.35 15.32
CA ASP A 413 19.01 0.16 16.12
C ASP A 413 17.72 -0.66 16.34
N GLU A 414 17.56 -1.78 15.60
CA GLU A 414 16.35 -2.61 15.64
C GLU A 414 16.10 -3.22 17.03
N ASP A 415 17.12 -3.19 17.89
CA ASP A 415 17.11 -3.56 19.30
C ASP A 415 16.29 -2.60 20.19
N LYS A 416 15.80 -1.47 19.65
CA LYS A 416 14.95 -0.51 20.39
C LYS A 416 13.45 -0.75 20.25
N TRP A 417 13.03 -1.72 19.46
CA TRP A 417 11.62 -2.04 19.31
C TRP A 417 11.15 -2.94 20.45
N ILE A 418 9.96 -2.67 20.97
CA ILE A 418 9.31 -3.59 21.92
C ILE A 418 8.93 -4.83 21.12
N ASP A 419 9.67 -5.91 21.34
CA ASP A 419 9.47 -7.22 20.74
C ASP A 419 8.57 -8.13 21.59
N LYS A 420 8.28 -7.76 22.84
CA LYS A 420 7.38 -8.52 23.71
C LYS A 420 5.91 -8.38 23.31
N ASP A 421 5.47 -9.24 22.42
CA ASP A 421 4.10 -9.37 21.91
C ASP A 421 3.30 -10.51 22.59
N TYR A 422 3.80 -11.05 23.70
CA TYR A 422 3.13 -12.14 24.42
C TYR A 422 3.10 -11.95 25.94
N ILE A 423 2.17 -12.66 26.57
CA ILE A 423 2.02 -12.74 28.03
C ILE A 423 2.39 -14.14 28.50
N GLU A 424 3.32 -14.23 29.43
CA GLU A 424 3.62 -15.49 30.12
C GLU A 424 2.54 -15.85 31.13
N LEU A 425 2.22 -17.14 31.21
CA LEU A 425 1.27 -17.63 32.19
C LEU A 425 1.84 -17.54 33.62
N PRO A 426 0.99 -17.28 34.63
CA PRO A 426 1.42 -17.35 36.03
C PRO A 426 2.02 -18.72 36.38
N PRO A 427 3.05 -18.80 37.25
CA PRO A 427 3.68 -20.07 37.65
C PRO A 427 2.72 -21.09 38.29
N SER A 428 1.62 -20.62 38.86
CA SER A 428 0.56 -21.48 39.42
C SER A 428 -0.27 -22.19 38.36
N VAL A 429 -0.35 -21.63 37.16
CA VAL A 429 -1.11 -22.16 36.01
C VAL A 429 -0.23 -23.05 35.14
N SER A 430 1.04 -22.68 34.93
CA SER A 430 1.99 -23.45 34.10
C SER A 430 2.32 -24.84 34.67
N LYS A 431 2.11 -25.06 35.97
CA LYS A 431 2.28 -26.38 36.61
C LYS A 431 1.06 -27.30 36.45
N LEU A 432 -0.14 -26.75 36.24
CA LEU A 432 -1.38 -27.51 36.09
C LEU A 432 -1.49 -28.21 34.72
N SER A 433 -0.80 -27.71 33.69
CA SER A 433 -0.78 -28.34 32.35
C SER A 433 -0.04 -29.68 32.30
N TYR A 434 0.68 -30.06 33.35
CA TYR A 434 1.39 -31.34 33.48
C TYR A 434 0.70 -32.33 34.45
N LEU A 435 -0.49 -31.99 34.97
CA LEU A 435 -1.18 -32.75 36.02
C LEU A 435 -2.45 -33.47 35.53
N PHE A 436 -2.70 -33.50 34.22
CA PHE A 436 -3.75 -34.33 33.62
C PHE A 436 -3.10 -35.54 32.93
N ASP A 437 -2.50 -36.42 33.74
CA ASP A 437 -2.24 -37.83 33.40
C ASP A 437 -3.35 -38.71 34.00
#